data_AF-A0A540X846-F1
#
_entry.id   AF-A0A540X846-F1
#
_cell.length_a   1.000
_cell.length_b   1.000
_cell.length_c   1.000
_cell.angle_alpha   90.00
_cell.angle_beta   90.00
_cell.angle_gamma   90.00
#
_symmetry.space_group_name_H-M   'P 1'
#
loop_
_entity.id
_entity.type
_entity.pdbx_description
1 polymer ?
#
loop_
_entity_poly.entity_id
_entity_poly.type
_entity_poly.pdbx_seq_one_letter_code
_entity_poly.pdbx_strand_id
1 'polypeptide(L)'
;MWIEAIVMPREQPTASRPSSRQGGKRPAASAPARSRAAVDRQAGEESQQFRDTVLGFLRARELMSAVRWVSEPGLFPLVTLHCTRGVLEQLRKEPGFEAGLSMPLELMT
;
A
#
# COMPACT_ATOMS: atom_id res chain seq x y z
N MET A 1 21.70 -0.12 -11.63
CA MET A 1 21.58 0.63 -10.35
C MET A 1 20.36 0.11 -9.60
N TRP A 2 20.51 -0.23 -8.31
CA TRP A 2 19.40 -0.63 -7.43
C TRP A 2 18.82 0.61 -6.74
N ILE A 3 17.52 0.61 -6.51
CA ILE A 3 16.77 1.73 -5.94
C ILE A 3 15.76 1.23 -4.91
N GLU A 4 15.38 2.10 -4.00
CA GLU A 4 14.22 1.89 -3.14
C GLU A 4 12.99 2.56 -3.77
N ALA A 5 11.93 1.77 -3.93
CA ALA A 5 10.65 2.21 -4.47
C ALA A 5 9.54 1.92 -3.48
N ILE A 6 8.55 2.80 -3.44
CA ILE A 6 7.34 2.64 -2.65
C ILE A 6 6.19 2.41 -3.62
N VAL A 7 5.37 1.39 -3.34
CA VAL A 7 4.18 1.06 -4.10
C VAL A 7 2.97 1.16 -3.18
N MET A 8 1.94 1.85 -3.64
CA MET A 8 0.66 2.03 -2.96
C MET A 8 -0.48 1.64 -3.91
N PRO A 9 -1.66 1.25 -3.39
CA PRO A 9 -2.84 1.06 -4.22
C PRO A 9 -3.25 2.41 -4.79
N ARG A 10 -3.44 2.49 -6.11
CA ARG A 10 -3.95 3.71 -6.73
C ARG A 10 -5.40 3.92 -6.31
N GLU A 11 -5.73 5.10 -5.78
CA GLU A 11 -7.12 5.45 -5.51
C GLU A 11 -7.86 5.61 -6.86
N GLN A 12 -8.79 4.68 -7.16
CA GLN A 12 -9.68 4.87 -8.30
C GLN A 12 -10.61 6.06 -8.02
N PRO A 13 -10.87 6.96 -8.98
CA PRO A 13 -11.86 8.04 -8.85
C PRO A 13 -13.33 7.56 -8.77
N THR A 14 -13.59 6.34 -8.31
CA THR A 14 -14.93 5.77 -8.22
C THR A 14 -15.47 5.92 -6.80
N ALA A 15 -16.42 6.84 -6.69
CA ALA A 15 -17.43 6.98 -5.64
C ALA A 15 -16.94 6.75 -4.21
N SER A 16 -16.66 7.86 -3.53
CA SER A 16 -16.91 8.06 -2.11
C SER A 16 -16.73 6.81 -1.25
N ARG A 17 -15.49 6.49 -0.89
CA ARG A 17 -15.25 5.93 0.45
C ARG A 17 -16.05 6.83 1.40
N PRO A 18 -16.96 6.30 2.25
CA PRO A 18 -17.55 7.13 3.27
C PRO A 18 -16.41 7.48 4.23
N SER A 19 -15.78 8.62 3.95
CA SER A 19 -15.01 9.37 4.92
C SER A 19 -15.94 9.50 6.11
N SER A 20 -15.59 8.86 7.22
CA SER A 20 -16.27 9.01 8.50
C SER A 20 -16.02 10.43 9.01
N ARG A 21 -16.66 11.39 8.35
CA ARG A 21 -16.86 12.78 8.76
C ARG A 21 -18.34 13.10 8.56
N GLN A 22 -19.22 12.36 9.26
CA GLN A 22 -20.57 12.83 9.47
C GLN A 22 -20.56 13.84 10.63
N GLY A 23 -20.29 15.09 10.28
CA GLY A 23 -20.85 16.23 10.99
C GLY A 23 -22.35 16.25 10.70
N GLY A 24 -23.15 15.66 11.59
CA GLY A 24 -24.60 15.64 11.46
C GLY A 24 -25.24 15.24 12.79
N LYS A 25 -25.82 16.23 13.50
CA LYS A 25 -26.62 16.02 14.71
C LYS A 25 -27.76 15.03 14.43
N ARG A 26 -27.60 13.78 14.87
CA ARG A 26 -28.69 12.81 15.07
C ARG A 26 -28.27 11.84 16.18
N PRO A 27 -29.12 11.49 17.15
CA PRO A 27 -28.69 10.69 18.30
C PRO A 27 -28.24 9.31 17.84
N ALA A 28 -27.00 8.99 18.18
CA ALA A 28 -26.33 7.76 17.79
C ALA A 28 -27.03 6.56 18.43
N ALA A 29 -27.64 5.70 17.60
CA ALA A 29 -27.80 4.30 17.98
C ALA A 29 -26.38 3.72 18.03
N SER A 30 -25.97 3.30 19.22
CA SER A 30 -24.64 2.84 19.59
C SER A 30 -24.20 1.64 18.74
N ALA A 31 -23.56 1.89 17.60
CA ALA A 31 -22.74 0.85 16.97
C ALA A 31 -21.63 0.49 17.98
N PRO A 32 -21.42 -0.80 18.30
CA PRO A 32 -20.36 -1.17 19.24
C PRO A 32 -19.03 -0.68 18.67
N ALA A 33 -18.31 0.13 19.46
CA ALA A 33 -16.97 0.56 19.11
C ALA A 33 -16.14 -0.68 18.80
N ARG A 34 -15.70 -0.82 17.54
CA ARG A 34 -14.83 -1.95 17.14
C ARG A 34 -13.61 -1.92 18.04
N SER A 35 -13.27 -3.06 18.64
CA SER A 35 -12.04 -3.19 19.43
C SER A 35 -10.85 -2.75 18.59
N ARG A 36 -9.91 -2.00 19.18
CA ARG A 36 -8.68 -1.55 18.52
C ARG A 36 -7.93 -2.73 17.88
N ALA A 37 -7.90 -3.88 18.55
CA ALA A 37 -7.29 -5.10 18.04
C ALA A 37 -7.95 -5.62 16.75
N ALA A 38 -9.26 -5.43 16.60
CA ALA A 38 -9.97 -5.81 15.38
C ALA A 38 -9.64 -4.86 14.21
N VAL A 39 -9.42 -3.58 14.49
CA VAL A 39 -8.97 -2.59 13.48
C VAL A 39 -7.55 -2.89 13.02
N ASP A 40 -6.63 -3.15 13.96
CA ASP A 40 -5.23 -3.47 13.65
C ASP A 40 -5.11 -4.77 12.85
N ARG A 41 -5.92 -5.79 13.19
CA ARG A 41 -5.98 -7.05 12.42
C ARG A 41 -6.45 -6.82 10.99
N GLN A 42 -7.56 -6.08 10.82
CA GLN A 42 -8.10 -5.75 9.50
C GLN A 42 -7.06 -4.99 8.66
N ALA A 43 -6.37 -4.02 9.26
CA ALA A 43 -5.33 -3.27 8.56
C ALA A 43 -4.15 -4.15 8.12
N GLY A 44 -3.75 -5.12 8.97
CA GLY A 44 -2.74 -6.11 8.62
C GLY A 44 -3.16 -7.02 7.47
N GLU A 45 -4.41 -7.49 7.46
CA GLU A 45 -4.97 -8.30 6.37
C GLU A 45 -5.00 -7.51 5.04
N GLU A 46 -5.40 -6.24 5.08
CA GLU A 46 -5.38 -5.36 3.90
C GLU A 46 -3.97 -5.14 3.37
N SER A 47 -3.00 -4.94 4.27
CA SER A 47 -1.59 -4.80 3.90
C SER A 47 -1.02 -6.08 3.28
N GLN A 48 -1.32 -7.24 3.87
CA GLN A 48 -0.93 -8.54 3.34
C GLN A 48 -1.52 -8.80 1.95
N GLN A 49 -2.82 -8.55 1.78
CA GLN A 49 -3.49 -8.74 0.50
C GLN A 49 -2.90 -7.83 -0.59
N PHE A 50 -2.57 -6.59 -0.25
CA PHE A 50 -1.91 -5.67 -1.19
C PHE A 50 -0.51 -6.16 -1.56
N ARG A 51 0.28 -6.61 -0.57
CA ARG A 51 1.61 -7.20 -0.81
C ARG A 51 1.54 -8.41 -1.75
N ASP A 52 0.57 -9.29 -1.54
CA ASP A 52 0.38 -10.46 -2.41
C ASP A 52 0.00 -10.08 -3.84
N THR A 53 -0.77 -8.99 -4.00
CA THR A 53 -1.11 -8.43 -5.31
C THR A 53 0.13 -7.90 -6.05
N VAL A 54 0.99 -7.15 -5.35
CA VAL A 54 2.27 -6.66 -5.91
C VAL A 54 3.19 -7.83 -6.27
N LEU A 55 3.34 -8.83 -5.39
CA LEU A 55 4.14 -10.01 -5.68
C LEU A 55 3.58 -10.85 -6.83
N GLY A 56 2.26 -10.96 -6.94
CA GLY A 56 1.57 -11.60 -8.06
C GLY A 56 1.92 -10.92 -9.39
N PHE A 57 1.86 -9.59 -9.44
CA PHE A 57 2.26 -8.80 -10.60
C PHE A 57 3.73 -9.02 -10.98
N LEU A 58 4.64 -8.97 -10.00
CA LEU A 58 6.07 -9.15 -10.24
C LEU A 58 6.39 -10.55 -10.78
N ARG A 59 5.73 -11.59 -10.25
CA ARG A 59 5.87 -12.97 -10.74
C ARG A 59 5.33 -13.12 -12.15
N ALA A 60 4.13 -12.60 -12.44
CA ALA A 60 3.50 -12.70 -13.74
C ALA A 60 4.31 -12.06 -14.88
N ARG A 61 5.15 -11.07 -14.56
CA ARG A 61 6.03 -10.37 -15.51
C ARG A 61 7.50 -10.80 -15.42
N GLU A 62 7.79 -11.87 -14.67
CA GLU A 62 9.15 -12.40 -14.48
C GLU A 62 10.16 -11.39 -13.90
N LEU A 63 9.67 -10.43 -13.12
CA LEU A 63 10.47 -9.32 -12.57
C LEU A 63 11.15 -9.67 -11.23
N MET A 64 10.90 -10.85 -10.66
CA MET A 64 11.41 -11.23 -9.34
C MET A 64 12.94 -11.25 -9.27
N SER A 65 13.64 -11.58 -10.35
CA SER A 65 15.12 -11.53 -10.43
C SER A 65 15.68 -10.11 -10.31
N ALA A 66 14.85 -9.09 -10.59
CA ALA A 66 15.17 -7.68 -10.52
C ALA A 66 14.69 -7.00 -9.22
N VAL A 67 14.33 -7.79 -8.21
CA VAL A 67 13.92 -7.36 -6.86
C VAL A 67 14.78 -8.07 -5.83
N ARG A 68 15.48 -7.32 -4.99
CA ARG A 68 16.34 -7.85 -3.92
C ARG A 68 15.60 -8.09 -2.62
N TRP A 69 14.63 -7.24 -2.33
CA TRP A 69 13.92 -7.24 -1.07
C TRP A 69 12.56 -6.58 -1.21
N VAL A 70 11.62 -7.01 -0.37
CA VAL A 70 10.24 -6.54 -0.28
C VAL A 70 9.92 -6.39 1.20
N SER A 71 9.27 -5.30 1.59
CA SER A 71 8.85 -5.08 2.97
C SER A 71 7.81 -6.11 3.42
N GLU A 72 7.81 -6.36 4.72
CA GLU A 72 6.73 -7.11 5.38
C GLU A 72 5.45 -6.25 5.44
N PRO A 73 4.27 -6.89 5.50
CA PRO A 73 3.01 -6.17 5.68
C PRO A 73 2.98 -5.43 7.02
N GLY A 74 2.31 -4.27 7.04
CA GLY A 74 2.17 -3.42 8.22
C GLY A 74 0.74 -2.97 8.42
N LEU A 75 0.56 -1.81 9.07
CA LEU A 75 -0.76 -1.21 9.29
C LEU A 75 -1.31 -0.46 8.07
N PHE A 76 -0.51 -0.32 7.01
CA PHE A 76 -0.90 0.39 5.80
C PHE A 76 -0.70 -0.52 4.58
N PRO A 77 -1.59 -0.45 3.57
CA PRO A 77 -1.41 -1.16 2.30
C PRO A 77 -0.36 -0.45 1.46
N LEU A 78 0.91 -0.63 1.84
CA LEU A 78 2.08 -0.04 1.20
C LEU A 78 3.18 -1.10 1.16
N VAL A 79 3.91 -1.15 0.04
CA VAL A 79 5.04 -2.06 -0.14
C VAL A 79 6.28 -1.27 -0.52
N THR A 80 7.34 -1.43 0.26
CA THR A 80 8.66 -0.93 -0.09
C THR A 80 9.46 -2.03 -0.79
N LEU A 81 10.06 -1.71 -1.92
CA LEU A 81 10.82 -2.62 -2.77
C LEU A 81 12.24 -2.10 -2.94
N HIS A 82 13.23 -2.97 -2.81
CA HIS A 82 14.57 -2.71 -3.31
C HIS A 82 14.73 -3.40 -4.66
N CYS A 83 14.62 -2.65 -5.76
CA CYS A 83 14.52 -3.20 -7.11
C CYS A 83 15.36 -2.41 -8.13
N THR A 84 15.35 -2.85 -9.38
CA THR A 84 15.94 -2.06 -10.47
C THR A 84 14.96 -0.97 -10.95
N ARG A 85 15.49 0.04 -11.67
CA ARG A 85 14.67 1.09 -12.28
C ARG A 85 13.61 0.53 -13.22
N GLY A 86 13.92 -0.53 -13.97
CA GLY A 86 12.98 -1.16 -14.90
C GLY A 86 11.73 -1.69 -14.21
N VAL A 87 11.86 -2.23 -13.00
CA VAL A 87 10.73 -2.70 -12.19
C VAL A 87 9.83 -1.54 -11.79
N LEU A 88 10.40 -0.41 -11.33
CA LEU A 88 9.63 0.80 -11.00
C LEU A 88 8.83 1.31 -12.20
N GLU A 89 9.44 1.35 -13.39
CA GLU A 89 8.74 1.81 -14.60
C GLU A 89 7.59 0.87 -15.02
N GLN A 90 7.71 -0.44 -14.78
CA GLN A 90 6.62 -1.38 -15.01
C GLN A 90 5.50 -1.18 -13.98
N LEU A 91 5.83 -1.00 -12.70
CA LEU A 91 4.86 -0.74 -11.64
C LEU A 91 4.08 0.56 -11.89
N ARG A 92 4.74 1.61 -12.38
CA ARG A 92 4.07 2.89 -12.72
C ARG A 92 3.05 2.78 -13.84
N LYS A 93 3.26 1.86 -14.78
CA LYS A 93 2.37 1.61 -15.93
C LYS A 93 1.14 0.81 -15.53
N GLU A 94 1.20 0.06 -14.44
CA GLU A 94 0.09 -0.74 -13.97
C GLU A 94 -1.00 0.16 -13.35
N PRO A 95 -2.25 0.12 -13.83
CA PRO A 95 -3.30 1.03 -13.37
C PRO A 95 -3.68 0.84 -11.90
N GLY A 96 -3.44 -0.34 -11.32
CA GLY A 96 -3.75 -0.63 -9.92
C GLY A 96 -2.74 -0.03 -8.93
N PHE A 97 -1.59 0.46 -9.39
CA PHE A 97 -0.50 0.88 -8.52
C PHE A 97 -0.13 2.35 -8.70
N GLU A 98 0.20 2.97 -7.59
CA GLU A 98 0.96 4.22 -7.55
C GLU A 98 2.36 3.90 -7.04
N ALA A 99 3.37 4.13 -7.88
CA ALA A 99 4.74 3.74 -7.58
C ALA A 99 5.72 4.90 -7.71
N GLY A 100 6.44 5.17 -6.64
CA GLY A 100 7.39 6.28 -6.50
C GLY A 100 8.76 5.81 -6.02
N LEU A 101 9.75 6.68 -6.15
CA LEU A 101 11.00 6.51 -5.41
C LEU A 101 10.74 6.81 -3.93
N SER A 102 11.34 6.02 -3.05
CA SER A 102 11.48 6.43 -1.65
C SER A 102 12.41 7.64 -1.59
N MET A 103 12.03 8.68 -0.84
CA MET A 103 12.99 9.76 -0.54
C MET A 103 14.06 9.18 0.38
N PRO A 104 15.35 9.28 0.05
CA PRO A 104 16.38 9.04 1.04
C PRO A 104 16.16 10.07 2.15
N LEU A 105 15.81 9.59 3.35
CA LEU A 105 15.88 10.42 4.54
C LEU A 105 17.37 10.71 4.75
N GLU A 106 17.88 11.80 4.18
CA GLU A 106 19.11 12.37 4.67
C GLU A 106 18.85 12.75 6.11
N LEU A 107 19.34 11.92 7.03
CA LEU A 107 19.45 12.27 8.44
C LEU A 107 20.36 13.50 8.49
N MET A 108 19.75 14.68 8.44
CA MET A 108 20.41 15.94 8.76
C MET A 108 20.73 15.87 10.25
N THR A 109 21.91 15.33 10.56
CA THR A 109 22.52 15.32 11.89
C THR A 109 23.02 16.69 12.28
#